data_AF-A0A1X7GLE9-F1
#
_entry.id   AF-A0A1X7GLE9-F1
#
_cell.length_a   1.000
_cell.length_b   1.000
_cell.length_c   1.000
_cell.angle_alpha   90.00
_cell.angle_beta   90.00
_cell.angle_gamma   90.00
#
_symmetry.space_group_name_H-M   'P 1'
#
loop_
_entity.id
_entity.type
_entity.pdbx_description
1 polymer ?
#
loop_
_entity_poly.entity_id
_entity_poly.type
_entity_poly.pdbx_seq_one_letter_code
_entity_poly.pdbx_strand_id
1 'polypeptide(L)'
;MDRHFLSPPKPPALRDMADLMVWPWFSLAKTPRRLPIVFEQGDVAIRVEPTGALSLATIWDADLLLWAASRWTDTLDAGRTPARQLEVSPYRLLRDLGRGTGRHDYALLRAALDRLAATRVETTLRAGDPKGPARFRWLESWEPGKTGVVLTLPDWLFAAVCERRVLTLDPGYLALTGGLARWLYRLVRKMGGRQQGGGAIGLRRLHARSGSPARYANFAVGVRRIVVAGLPG
;
A
#
# COMPACT_ATOMS: atom_id res chain seq x y z
N MET A 1 -23.18 -41.41 -2.47
CA MET A 1 -23.43 -40.03 -2.94
C MET A 1 -22.48 -39.12 -2.16
N ASP A 2 -21.27 -38.93 -2.68
CA ASP A 2 -20.25 -38.14 -1.99
C ASP A 2 -20.47 -36.65 -2.25
N ARG A 3 -20.92 -35.95 -1.21
CA ARG A 3 -20.98 -34.49 -1.21
C ARG A 3 -19.57 -33.97 -1.01
N HIS A 4 -18.87 -33.70 -2.12
CA HIS A 4 -17.71 -32.83 -2.10
C HIS A 4 -18.14 -31.44 -1.61
N PHE A 5 -17.85 -31.15 -0.35
CA PHE A 5 -17.83 -29.79 0.15
C PHE A 5 -16.67 -29.06 -0.54
N LEU A 6 -16.96 -28.45 -1.69
CA LEU A 6 -16.07 -27.45 -2.28
C LEU A 6 -15.88 -26.37 -1.20
N SER A 7 -14.67 -26.26 -0.68
CA SER A 7 -14.31 -25.13 0.17
C SER A 7 -14.65 -23.85 -0.60
N PRO A 8 -15.25 -22.82 0.04
CA PRO A 8 -15.50 -21.57 -0.64
C PRO A 8 -14.19 -21.09 -1.28
N PRO A 9 -14.24 -20.52 -2.49
CA PRO A 9 -13.04 -20.11 -3.20
C PRO A 9 -12.21 -19.21 -2.28
N LYS A 10 -10.95 -19.58 -2.08
CA LYS A 10 -10.01 -18.81 -1.26
C LYS A 10 -10.02 -17.37 -1.80
N PRO A 11 -10.24 -16.35 -0.95
CA PRO A 11 -10.18 -14.98 -1.41
C PRO A 11 -8.83 -14.74 -2.09
N PRO A 12 -8.82 -14.02 -3.22
CA PRO A 12 -7.62 -13.84 -4.02
C PRO A 12 -6.51 -13.24 -3.14
N ALA A 13 -5.30 -13.76 -3.30
CA ALA A 13 -4.18 -13.38 -2.46
C ALA A 13 -3.81 -11.92 -2.71
N LEU A 14 -3.82 -11.12 -1.65
CA LEU A 14 -3.42 -9.72 -1.72
C LEU A 14 -1.91 -9.65 -1.95
N ARG A 15 -1.48 -8.85 -2.91
CA ARG A 15 -0.06 -8.67 -3.28
C ARG A 15 0.32 -7.21 -3.13
N ASP A 16 1.48 -6.98 -2.55
CA ASP A 16 2.09 -5.65 -2.41
C ASP A 16 3.34 -5.57 -3.26
N MET A 17 3.68 -4.38 -3.70
CA MET A 17 4.89 -4.16 -4.46
C MET A 17 6.07 -4.04 -3.50
N ALA A 18 7.11 -4.80 -3.78
CA ALA A 18 8.22 -4.96 -2.85
C ALA A 18 9.00 -3.64 -2.59
N ASP A 19 8.89 -2.67 -3.50
CA ASP A 19 9.53 -1.33 -3.37
C ASP A 19 8.74 -0.40 -2.45
N LEU A 20 7.44 -0.65 -2.26
CA LEU A 20 6.57 0.16 -1.41
C LEU A 20 6.58 -0.22 0.06
N MET A 21 7.25 -1.31 0.40
CA MET A 21 7.15 -1.91 1.73
C MET A 21 8.12 -1.34 2.77
N VAL A 22 9.13 -0.58 2.35
CA VAL A 22 10.25 -0.19 3.22
C VAL A 22 10.17 1.27 3.67
N TRP A 23 9.68 2.14 2.79
CA TRP A 23 9.85 3.59 2.91
C TRP A 23 8.56 4.30 3.34
N PRO A 24 8.63 5.54 3.85
CA PRO A 24 7.48 6.23 4.41
C PRO A 24 6.64 6.92 3.32
N TRP A 25 5.94 6.10 2.53
CA TRP A 25 5.13 6.56 1.40
C TRP A 25 3.77 7.15 1.78
N PHE A 26 3.25 6.79 2.95
CA PHE A 26 1.88 7.08 3.36
C PHE A 26 1.82 7.59 4.80
N SER A 27 0.80 8.39 5.11
CA SER A 27 0.49 8.74 6.49
C SER A 27 0.08 7.49 7.29
N LEU A 28 0.69 7.31 8.46
CA LEU A 28 0.35 6.23 9.40
C LEU A 28 -0.76 6.61 10.41
N ALA A 29 -1.17 7.88 10.41
CA ALA A 29 -2.20 8.40 11.31
C ALA A 29 -3.60 8.22 10.71
N LYS A 30 -4.58 7.91 11.57
CA LYS A 30 -6.00 7.92 11.19
C LYS A 30 -6.54 9.35 11.00
N THR A 31 -5.90 10.32 11.67
CA THR A 31 -6.23 11.74 11.52
C THR A 31 -5.63 12.29 10.22
N PRO A 32 -6.33 13.22 9.53
CA PRO A 32 -5.81 13.84 8.32
C PRO A 32 -4.46 14.52 8.55
N ARG A 33 -3.44 14.14 7.77
CA ARG A 33 -2.11 14.75 7.80
C ARG A 33 -1.93 15.62 6.56
N ARG A 34 -1.78 16.92 6.76
CA ARG A 34 -1.44 17.89 5.69
C ARG A 34 0.05 18.21 5.62
N LEU A 35 0.77 17.99 6.73
CA LEU A 35 2.21 18.19 6.76
C LEU A 35 2.93 17.12 5.92
N PRO A 36 3.87 17.51 5.05
CA PRO A 36 4.65 16.58 4.26
C PRO A 36 5.34 15.50 5.10
N ILE A 37 5.60 14.35 4.48
CA ILE A 37 6.59 13.38 4.95
C ILE A 37 7.89 13.74 4.23
N VAL A 38 8.94 14.00 5.02
CA VAL A 38 10.29 14.22 4.49
C VAL A 38 11.18 13.17 5.15
N PHE A 39 11.93 12.44 4.34
CA PHE A 39 12.83 11.40 4.77
C PHE A 39 14.12 11.47 3.98
N GLU A 40 15.24 11.46 4.70
CA GLU A 40 16.59 11.46 4.13
C GLU A 40 17.44 10.44 4.88
N GLN A 41 18.11 9.56 4.13
CA GLN A 41 19.05 8.58 4.66
C GLN A 41 20.09 8.22 3.58
N GLY A 42 21.33 8.68 3.74
CA GLY A 42 22.36 8.51 2.71
C GLY A 42 21.92 9.20 1.41
N ASP A 43 22.04 8.51 0.28
CA ASP A 43 21.63 9.03 -1.04
C ASP A 43 20.11 8.95 -1.30
N VAL A 44 19.35 8.45 -0.33
CA VAL A 44 17.89 8.32 -0.43
C VAL A 44 17.21 9.54 0.18
N ALA A 45 16.54 10.31 -0.66
CA ALA A 45 15.61 11.36 -0.30
C ALA A 45 14.20 10.99 -0.78
N ILE A 46 13.21 11.20 0.09
CA ILE A 46 11.79 11.00 -0.19
C ILE A 46 11.02 12.18 0.38
N ARG A 47 10.19 12.78 -0.46
CA ARG A 47 9.22 13.78 -0.07
C ARG A 47 7.84 13.35 -0.53
N VAL A 48 6.89 13.29 0.40
CA VAL A 48 5.48 13.01 0.12
C VAL A 48 4.66 14.20 0.59
N GLU A 49 3.94 14.84 -0.32
CA GLU A 49 3.20 16.06 -0.03
C GLU A 49 1.78 16.01 -0.61
N PRO A 50 0.80 16.59 0.09
CA PRO A 50 -0.54 16.72 -0.45
C PRO A 50 -0.59 17.87 -1.46
N THR A 51 -1.46 17.73 -2.46
CA THR A 51 -1.78 18.78 -3.42
C THR A 51 -3.13 19.39 -3.06
N GLY A 52 -3.21 20.72 -3.06
CA GLY A 52 -4.46 21.44 -2.78
C GLY A 52 -4.94 21.28 -1.34
N ALA A 53 -6.26 21.23 -1.16
CA ALA A 53 -6.90 21.23 0.15
C ALA A 53 -7.07 19.82 0.78
N LEU A 54 -6.59 18.76 0.14
CA LEU A 54 -6.68 17.39 0.65
C LEU A 54 -5.53 17.06 1.61
N SER A 55 -5.67 15.95 2.35
CA SER A 55 -4.61 15.40 3.18
C SER A 55 -3.84 14.31 2.44
N LEU A 56 -2.66 13.95 2.96
CA LEU A 56 -1.86 12.84 2.44
C LEU A 56 -2.66 11.54 2.38
N ALA A 57 -2.43 10.75 1.34
CA ALA A 57 -2.82 9.37 1.29
C ALA A 57 -2.29 8.62 2.52
N THR A 58 -3.18 7.88 3.14
CA THR A 58 -2.92 7.08 4.34
C THR A 58 -2.55 5.66 3.96
N ILE A 59 -1.96 4.92 4.90
CA ILE A 59 -1.61 3.52 4.66
C ILE A 59 -2.82 2.62 4.40
N TRP A 60 -4.04 3.03 4.78
CA TRP A 60 -5.28 2.35 4.40
C TRP A 60 -5.68 2.66 2.96
N ASP A 61 -5.32 3.82 2.41
CA ASP A 61 -5.58 4.12 1.00
C ASP A 61 -4.70 3.25 0.10
N ALA A 62 -3.50 2.89 0.57
CA ALA A 62 -2.59 1.98 -0.13
C ALA A 62 -3.24 0.61 -0.44
N ASP A 63 -4.26 0.18 0.30
CA ASP A 63 -5.00 -1.06 0.01
C ASP A 63 -5.56 -1.11 -1.42
N LEU A 64 -5.91 0.04 -1.99
CA LEU A 64 -6.35 0.15 -3.38
C LEU A 64 -5.22 -0.19 -4.37
N LEU A 65 -3.99 0.19 -4.04
CA LEU A 65 -2.80 -0.16 -4.84
C LEU A 65 -2.48 -1.65 -4.71
N LEU A 66 -2.63 -2.22 -3.51
CA LEU A 66 -2.48 -3.65 -3.28
C LEU A 66 -3.52 -4.45 -4.06
N TRP A 67 -4.78 -4.00 -4.08
CA TRP A 67 -5.83 -4.59 -4.89
C TRP A 67 -5.49 -4.54 -6.39
N ALA A 68 -5.02 -3.40 -6.90
CA ALA A 68 -4.62 -3.25 -8.30
C ALA A 68 -3.47 -4.19 -8.68
N ALA A 69 -2.41 -4.24 -7.86
CA ALA A 69 -1.28 -5.14 -8.04
C ALA A 69 -1.72 -6.61 -8.05
N SER A 70 -2.68 -6.97 -7.18
CA SER A 70 -3.25 -8.32 -7.13
C SER A 70 -4.00 -8.65 -8.42
N ARG A 71 -4.82 -7.74 -8.97
CA ARG A 71 -5.55 -7.96 -10.23
C ARG A 71 -4.64 -8.13 -11.44
N TRP A 72 -3.61 -7.30 -11.55
CA TRP A 72 -2.63 -7.47 -12.62
C TRP A 72 -1.87 -8.78 -12.48
N THR A 73 -1.45 -9.15 -11.26
CA THR A 73 -0.75 -10.42 -11.04
C THR A 73 -1.65 -11.61 -11.32
N ASP A 74 -2.91 -11.61 -10.88
CA ASP A 74 -3.87 -12.68 -11.18
C ASP A 74 -4.07 -12.85 -12.70
N THR A 75 -4.02 -11.76 -13.46
CA THR A 75 -4.12 -11.78 -14.92
C THR A 75 -2.88 -12.37 -15.57
N LEU A 76 -1.69 -11.97 -15.09
CA LEU A 76 -0.41 -12.53 -15.53
C LEU A 76 -0.26 -14.02 -15.19
N ASP A 77 -0.70 -14.43 -14.00
CA ASP A 77 -0.72 -15.83 -13.55
C ASP A 77 -1.64 -16.69 -14.43
N ALA A 78 -2.71 -16.10 -14.96
CA ALA A 78 -3.59 -16.74 -15.91
C ALA A 78 -3.07 -16.73 -17.37
N GLY A 79 -1.81 -16.33 -17.59
CA GLY A 79 -1.19 -16.28 -18.92
C GLY A 79 -1.76 -15.19 -19.84
N ARG A 80 -2.45 -14.18 -19.28
CA ARG A 80 -3.04 -13.07 -20.04
C ARG A 80 -2.24 -11.79 -19.83
N THR A 81 -2.32 -10.88 -20.81
CA THR A 81 -1.73 -9.55 -20.70
C THR A 81 -2.68 -8.61 -19.93
N PRO A 82 -2.28 -8.06 -18.77
CA PRO A 82 -3.09 -7.09 -18.05
C PRO A 82 -3.12 -5.74 -18.77
N ALA A 83 -4.25 -5.04 -18.66
CA ALA A 83 -4.34 -3.63 -19.03
C ALA A 83 -3.87 -2.74 -17.86
N ARG A 84 -3.23 -1.60 -18.17
CA ARG A 84 -2.84 -0.60 -17.17
C ARG A 84 -4.05 0.00 -16.46
N GLN A 85 -5.13 0.22 -17.21
CA GLN A 85 -6.39 0.68 -16.64
C GLN A 85 -7.18 -0.48 -16.05
N LEU A 86 -7.75 -0.27 -14.86
CA LEU A 86 -8.59 -1.24 -14.18
C LEU A 86 -9.99 -0.67 -14.01
N GLU A 87 -10.99 -1.33 -14.59
CA GLU A 87 -12.39 -1.02 -14.34
C GLU A 87 -12.97 -1.97 -13.29
N VAL A 88 -13.65 -1.41 -12.27
CA VAL A 88 -14.25 -2.20 -11.20
C VAL A 88 -15.50 -1.55 -10.63
N SER A 89 -16.50 -2.36 -10.29
CA SER A 89 -17.63 -1.89 -9.49
C SER A 89 -17.17 -1.49 -8.09
N PRO A 90 -17.58 -0.30 -7.57
CA PRO A 90 -17.28 0.10 -6.20
C PRO A 90 -17.69 -0.92 -5.13
N TYR A 91 -18.81 -1.63 -5.33
CA TYR A 91 -19.26 -2.69 -4.44
C TYR A 91 -18.24 -3.84 -4.35
N ARG A 92 -17.77 -4.33 -5.52
CA ARG A 92 -16.81 -5.42 -5.59
C ARG A 92 -15.47 -5.01 -4.98
N LEU A 93 -15.01 -3.80 -5.26
CA LEU A 93 -13.78 -3.26 -4.69
C LEU A 93 -13.82 -3.20 -3.16
N LEU A 94 -14.93 -2.72 -2.57
CA LEU A 94 -15.11 -2.70 -1.12
C LEU A 94 -15.10 -4.12 -0.54
N ARG A 95 -15.79 -5.07 -1.18
CA ARG A 95 -15.83 -6.47 -0.75
C ARG A 95 -14.45 -7.14 -0.82
N ASP A 96 -13.72 -6.96 -1.91
CA ASP A 96 -12.37 -7.49 -2.09
C ASP A 96 -11.40 -6.95 -1.01
N LEU A 97 -11.61 -5.71 -0.55
CA LEU A 97 -10.82 -5.08 0.52
C LEU A 97 -11.34 -5.37 1.94
N GLY A 98 -12.38 -6.20 2.09
CA GLY A 98 -12.97 -6.52 3.38
C GLY A 98 -13.63 -5.32 4.08
N ARG A 99 -14.06 -4.31 3.32
CA ARG A 99 -14.72 -3.10 3.83
C ARG A 99 -16.24 -3.26 3.86
N GLY A 100 -16.90 -2.39 4.62
CA GLY A 100 -18.36 -2.26 4.60
C GLY A 100 -18.86 -1.79 3.23
N THR A 101 -20.15 -1.96 2.98
CA THR A 101 -20.80 -1.52 1.73
C THR A 101 -21.95 -0.56 2.00
N GLY A 102 -21.87 0.20 3.10
CA GLY A 102 -22.82 1.26 3.43
C GLY A 102 -22.45 2.59 2.76
N ARG A 103 -23.36 3.57 2.81
CA ARG A 103 -23.14 4.93 2.24
C ARG A 103 -21.83 5.55 2.74
N HIS A 104 -21.52 5.36 4.01
CA HIS A 104 -20.28 5.87 4.62
C HIS A 104 -19.03 5.24 3.97
N ASP A 105 -19.03 3.93 3.72
CA ASP A 105 -17.89 3.24 3.11
C ASP A 105 -17.63 3.69 1.67
N TYR A 106 -18.68 3.94 0.90
CA TYR A 106 -18.55 4.53 -0.44
C TYR A 106 -17.95 5.95 -0.40
N ALA A 107 -18.34 6.77 0.58
CA ALA A 107 -17.76 8.09 0.77
C ALA A 107 -16.27 7.99 1.17
N LEU A 108 -15.90 7.02 2.02
CA LEU A 108 -14.51 6.75 2.37
C LEU A 108 -13.69 6.25 1.18
N LEU A 109 -14.26 5.39 0.32
CA LEU A 109 -13.62 4.95 -0.93
C LEU A 109 -13.34 6.13 -1.85
N ARG A 110 -14.34 6.99 -2.08
CA ARG A 110 -14.18 8.22 -2.86
C ARG A 110 -13.06 9.10 -2.30
N ALA A 111 -13.08 9.34 -0.99
CA ALA A 111 -12.05 10.14 -0.34
C ALA A 111 -10.65 9.51 -0.42
N ALA A 112 -10.55 8.17 -0.41
CA ALA A 112 -9.29 7.46 -0.60
C ALA A 112 -8.73 7.65 -2.03
N LEU A 113 -9.58 7.51 -3.05
CA LEU A 113 -9.21 7.78 -4.45
C LEU A 113 -8.73 9.23 -4.63
N ASP A 114 -9.48 10.19 -4.09
CA ASP A 114 -9.13 11.61 -4.14
C ASP A 114 -7.79 11.90 -3.45
N ARG A 115 -7.52 11.30 -2.27
CA ARG A 115 -6.21 11.43 -1.59
C ARG A 115 -5.06 10.79 -2.37
N LEU A 116 -5.26 9.62 -2.98
CA LEU A 116 -4.24 8.98 -3.81
C LEU A 116 -3.89 9.82 -5.04
N ALA A 117 -4.89 10.43 -5.68
CA ALA A 117 -4.70 11.34 -6.81
C ALA A 117 -4.06 12.67 -6.40
N ALA A 118 -4.33 13.15 -5.19
CA ALA A 118 -3.78 14.42 -4.69
C ALA A 118 -2.44 14.28 -3.96
N THR A 119 -1.91 13.08 -3.73
CA THR A 119 -0.62 12.90 -3.05
C THR A 119 0.51 12.82 -4.07
N ARG A 120 1.43 13.79 -4.02
CA ARG A 120 2.63 13.83 -4.83
C ARG A 120 3.80 13.23 -4.07
N VAL A 121 4.59 12.43 -4.78
CA VAL A 121 5.83 11.84 -4.29
C VAL A 121 6.98 12.36 -5.14
N GLU A 122 8.07 12.71 -4.49
CA GLU A 122 9.37 12.99 -5.10
C GLU A 122 10.44 12.15 -4.41
N THR A 123 11.29 11.45 -5.17
CA THR A 123 12.29 10.56 -4.58
C THR A 123 13.53 10.34 -5.45
N THR A 124 14.67 10.16 -4.79
CA THR A 124 15.94 9.72 -5.39
C THR A 124 16.14 8.19 -5.35
N LEU A 125 15.14 7.40 -4.93
CA LEU A 125 15.27 5.92 -4.95
C LEU A 125 15.46 5.32 -6.35
N ARG A 126 15.24 6.14 -7.38
CA ARG A 126 15.57 5.84 -8.78
C ARG A 126 16.75 6.64 -9.30
N ALA A 127 17.56 7.24 -8.42
CA ALA A 127 18.79 7.92 -8.82
C ALA A 127 19.71 6.91 -9.50
N GLY A 128 19.98 7.17 -10.79
CA GLY A 128 20.50 6.21 -11.75
C GLY A 128 19.67 6.19 -13.05
N ASP A 129 18.41 6.63 -12.99
CA ASP A 129 17.62 6.99 -14.17
C ASP A 129 18.16 8.32 -14.75
N PRO A 130 18.53 8.38 -16.04
CA PRO A 130 18.99 9.62 -16.69
C PRO A 130 17.99 10.78 -16.58
N LYS A 131 16.73 10.51 -16.22
CA LYS A 131 15.66 11.51 -16.03
C LYS A 131 15.70 12.24 -14.68
N GLY A 132 16.63 11.90 -13.79
CA GLY A 132 16.75 12.53 -12.46
C GLY A 132 15.75 11.99 -11.43
N PRO A 133 15.48 12.75 -10.34
CA PRO A 133 14.56 12.32 -9.28
C PRO A 133 13.17 11.98 -9.81
N ALA A 134 12.63 10.84 -9.39
CA ALA A 134 11.32 10.39 -9.81
C ALA A 134 10.22 11.21 -9.12
N ARG A 135 9.23 11.66 -9.91
CA ARG A 135 8.05 12.38 -9.43
C ARG A 135 6.80 11.71 -9.93
N PHE A 136 5.86 11.41 -9.03
CA PHE A 136 4.62 10.73 -9.41
C PHE A 136 3.49 10.99 -8.40
N ARG A 137 2.29 10.60 -8.77
CA ARG A 137 1.11 10.46 -7.89
C ARG A 137 0.77 8.97 -7.78
N TRP A 138 0.03 8.56 -6.75
CA TRP A 138 -0.35 7.15 -6.59
C TRP A 138 -1.44 6.71 -7.57
N LEU A 139 -2.29 7.65 -7.98
CA LEU A 139 -3.37 7.48 -8.94
C LEU A 139 -3.28 8.64 -9.93
N GLU A 140 -3.22 8.36 -11.23
CA GLU A 140 -3.13 9.39 -12.27
C GLU A 140 -4.51 10.02 -12.50
N SER A 141 -5.52 9.16 -12.63
CA SER A 141 -6.92 9.55 -12.76
C SER A 141 -7.84 8.44 -12.26
N TRP A 142 -9.07 8.82 -11.95
CA TRP A 142 -10.17 7.89 -11.80
C TRP A 142 -11.46 8.53 -12.30
N GLU A 143 -12.25 7.77 -13.04
CA GLU A 143 -13.45 8.28 -13.74
C GLU A 143 -14.57 7.24 -13.76
N PRO A 144 -15.84 7.66 -13.92
CA PRO A 144 -16.94 6.73 -14.14
C PRO A 144 -16.68 5.85 -15.38
N GLY A 145 -16.77 4.54 -15.20
CA GLY A 145 -16.74 3.55 -16.29
C GLY A 145 -18.14 3.07 -16.66
N LYS A 146 -18.22 2.12 -17.59
CA LYS A 146 -19.49 1.50 -17.99
C LYS A 146 -20.14 0.69 -16.86
N THR A 147 -19.32 0.11 -15.99
CA THR A 147 -19.70 -0.86 -14.96
C THR A 147 -19.24 -0.46 -13.55
N GLY A 148 -18.64 0.72 -13.39
CA GLY A 148 -18.14 1.19 -12.11
C GLY A 148 -17.19 2.37 -12.23
N VAL A 149 -15.97 2.19 -11.73
CA VAL A 149 -14.89 3.17 -11.77
C VAL A 149 -13.71 2.63 -12.58
N VAL A 150 -13.18 3.45 -13.48
CA VAL A 150 -11.93 3.19 -14.18
C VAL A 150 -10.80 3.87 -13.39
N LEU A 151 -9.78 3.10 -13.05
CA LEU A 151 -8.59 3.56 -12.34
C LEU A 151 -7.40 3.57 -13.31
N THR A 152 -6.73 4.71 -13.45
CA THR A 152 -5.47 4.81 -14.19
C THR A 152 -4.32 4.99 -13.21
N LEU A 153 -3.47 3.97 -13.12
CA LEU A 153 -2.32 3.94 -12.22
C LEU A 153 -1.03 4.28 -12.97
N PRO A 154 0.02 4.75 -12.26
CA PRO A 154 1.29 5.11 -12.88
C PRO A 154 1.96 3.96 -13.62
N ASP A 155 2.57 4.28 -14.76
CA ASP A 155 3.27 3.30 -15.61
C ASP A 155 4.29 2.47 -14.85
N TRP A 156 5.04 3.10 -13.96
CA TRP A 156 6.05 2.40 -13.19
C TRP A 156 5.45 1.38 -12.22
N LEU A 157 4.24 1.65 -11.70
CA LEU A 157 3.52 0.76 -10.78
C LEU A 157 3.17 -0.53 -11.53
N PHE A 158 2.59 -0.34 -12.72
CA PHE A 158 2.23 -1.42 -13.63
C PHE A 158 3.46 -2.22 -14.07
N ALA A 159 4.53 -1.55 -14.50
CA ALA A 159 5.78 -2.17 -14.92
C ALA A 159 6.39 -3.04 -13.80
N ALA A 160 6.43 -2.55 -12.56
CA ALA A 160 6.94 -3.32 -11.43
C ALA A 160 6.17 -4.64 -11.20
N VAL A 161 4.86 -4.64 -11.44
CA VAL A 161 4.05 -5.86 -11.33
C VAL A 161 4.29 -6.82 -12.50
N CYS A 162 4.40 -6.30 -13.72
CA CYS A 162 4.77 -7.08 -14.90
C CYS A 162 6.15 -7.75 -14.75
N GLU A 163 7.10 -7.07 -14.10
CA GLU A 163 8.42 -7.59 -13.73
C GLU A 163 8.41 -8.54 -12.51
N ARG A 164 7.23 -8.93 -12.03
CA ARG A 164 7.05 -9.82 -10.87
C ARG A 164 7.68 -9.30 -9.57
N ARG A 165 7.82 -7.97 -9.40
CA ARG A 165 8.35 -7.34 -8.16
C ARG A 165 7.29 -7.17 -7.08
N VAL A 166 6.51 -8.23 -6.85
CA VAL A 166 5.42 -8.28 -5.87
C VAL A 166 5.64 -9.36 -4.82
N LEU A 167 5.14 -9.12 -3.61
CA LEU A 167 5.11 -10.08 -2.52
C LEU A 167 3.66 -10.33 -2.10
N THR A 168 3.27 -11.59 -2.02
CA THR A 168 2.00 -12.01 -1.44
C THR A 168 1.95 -11.63 0.04
N LEU A 169 0.83 -11.10 0.50
CA LEU A 169 0.56 -10.82 1.91
C LEU A 169 -0.31 -11.91 2.52
N ASP A 170 -0.20 -12.05 3.84
CA ASP A 170 -1.06 -12.88 4.66
C ASP A 170 -2.49 -12.28 4.67
N PRO A 171 -3.56 -13.10 4.59
CA PRO A 171 -4.94 -12.61 4.63
C PRO A 171 -5.26 -11.75 5.87
N GLY A 172 -4.60 -12.00 7.00
CA GLY A 172 -4.73 -11.23 8.23
C GLY A 172 -4.21 -9.79 8.13
N TYR A 173 -3.48 -9.42 7.08
CA TYR A 173 -3.01 -8.04 6.87
C TYR A 173 -4.16 -7.03 6.89
N LEU A 174 -5.28 -7.33 6.23
CA LEU A 174 -6.41 -6.40 6.14
C LEU A 174 -7.06 -6.16 7.51
N ALA A 175 -6.96 -7.12 8.44
CA ALA A 175 -7.46 -6.99 9.81
C ALA A 175 -6.61 -6.06 10.71
N LEU A 176 -5.41 -5.66 10.28
CA LEU A 176 -4.56 -4.73 11.03
C LEU A 176 -5.18 -3.33 11.08
N THR A 177 -5.64 -2.92 12.27
CA THR A 177 -6.35 -1.65 12.50
C THR A 177 -5.42 -0.45 12.74
N GLY A 178 -4.14 -0.69 13.04
CA GLY A 178 -3.14 0.33 13.35
C GLY A 178 -2.21 0.61 12.17
N GLY A 179 -2.02 1.89 11.82
CA GLY A 179 -1.18 2.27 10.68
C GLY A 179 0.29 1.87 10.86
N LEU A 180 0.83 1.98 12.08
CA LEU A 180 2.17 1.49 12.40
C LEU A 180 2.29 -0.04 12.26
N ALA A 181 1.26 -0.79 12.66
CA ALA A 181 1.25 -2.24 12.52
C ALA A 181 1.24 -2.67 11.04
N ARG A 182 0.42 -2.02 10.21
CA ARG A 182 0.40 -2.24 8.76
C ARG A 182 1.76 -1.95 8.13
N TRP A 183 2.40 -0.84 8.51
CA TRP A 183 3.72 -0.49 7.98
C TRP A 183 4.80 -1.48 8.42
N LEU A 184 4.82 -1.87 9.70
CA LEU A 184 5.77 -2.86 10.22
C LEU A 184 5.59 -4.23 9.56
N TYR A 185 4.35 -4.68 9.36
CA TYR A 185 4.06 -5.91 8.61
C TYR A 185 4.73 -5.90 7.24
N ARG A 186 4.54 -4.80 6.48
CA ARG A 186 5.11 -4.66 5.14
C ARG A 186 6.64 -4.69 5.20
N LEU A 187 7.24 -3.95 6.12
CA LEU A 187 8.70 -3.94 6.29
C LEU A 187 9.25 -5.34 6.60
N VAL A 188 8.65 -6.04 7.58
CA VAL A 188 9.06 -7.39 7.97
C VAL A 188 8.88 -8.37 6.82
N ARG A 189 7.76 -8.31 6.09
CA ARG A 189 7.50 -9.17 4.92
C ARG A 189 8.54 -8.97 3.81
N LYS A 190 9.00 -7.73 3.58
CA LYS A 190 10.09 -7.45 2.64
C LYS A 190 11.44 -7.97 3.12
N MET A 191 11.70 -7.91 4.42
CA MET A 191 12.97 -8.40 5.01
C MET A 191 13.04 -9.93 5.07
N GLY A 192 11.92 -10.59 5.37
CA GLY A 192 11.85 -12.04 5.56
C GLY A 192 12.23 -12.86 4.33
N GLY A 193 12.12 -12.28 3.12
CA GLY A 193 12.57 -12.94 1.88
C GLY A 193 14.08 -12.90 1.62
N ARG A 194 14.86 -12.15 2.42
CA ARG A 194 16.29 -11.87 2.13
C ARG A 194 17.28 -12.41 3.16
N GLN A 195 16.87 -12.79 4.36
CA GLN A 195 17.79 -13.24 5.41
C GLN A 195 17.24 -14.43 6.19
N GLN A 196 17.87 -15.60 6.02
CA GLN A 196 17.70 -16.73 6.92
C GLN A 196 18.30 -16.33 8.29
N GLY A 197 17.46 -16.03 9.28
CA GLY A 197 17.88 -15.60 10.61
C GLY A 197 17.28 -14.27 11.09
N GLY A 198 16.62 -13.50 10.22
CA GLY A 198 15.97 -12.23 10.57
C GLY A 198 16.96 -11.08 10.77
N GLY A 199 16.69 -9.94 10.13
CA GLY A 199 17.51 -8.74 10.27
C GLY A 199 17.13 -7.93 11.51
N ALA A 200 18.10 -7.49 12.30
CA ALA A 200 17.86 -6.55 13.39
C ALA A 200 17.87 -5.09 12.87
N ILE A 201 16.85 -4.30 13.23
CA ILE A 201 16.81 -2.86 12.98
C ILE A 201 16.62 -2.13 14.30
N GLY A 202 17.56 -1.24 14.63
CA GLY A 202 17.46 -0.39 15.82
C GLY A 202 16.22 0.51 15.77
N LEU A 203 15.56 0.65 16.92
CA LEU A 203 14.26 1.33 17.04
C LEU A 203 14.26 2.79 16.55
N ARG A 204 15.38 3.50 16.70
CA ARG A 204 15.56 4.87 16.17
C ARG A 204 15.56 4.90 14.65
N ARG A 205 16.26 3.96 14.01
CA ARG A 205 16.27 3.83 12.55
C ARG A 205 14.89 3.41 12.04
N LEU A 206 14.20 2.55 12.78
CA LEU A 206 12.83 2.15 12.48
C LEU A 206 11.87 3.34 12.54
N HIS A 207 11.99 4.19 13.57
CA HIS A 207 11.19 5.41 13.72
C HIS A 207 11.41 6.40 12.57
N ALA A 208 12.66 6.63 12.18
CA ALA A 208 12.99 7.48 11.04
C ALA A 208 12.38 6.92 9.73
N ARG A 209 12.58 5.61 9.46
CA ARG A 209 12.06 4.95 8.25
C ARG A 209 10.54 4.92 8.17
N SER A 210 9.84 4.91 9.31
CA SER A 210 8.38 4.84 9.31
C SER A 210 7.70 6.16 8.94
N GLY A 211 8.43 7.29 8.97
CA GLY A 211 7.84 8.62 8.76
C GLY A 211 6.74 8.98 9.78
N SER A 212 6.74 8.31 10.94
CA SER A 212 5.72 8.50 11.98
C SER A 212 5.85 9.89 12.60
N PRO A 213 4.75 10.66 12.71
CA PRO A 213 4.78 11.95 13.38
C PRO A 213 4.84 11.82 14.92
N ALA A 214 4.69 10.61 15.45
CA ALA A 214 4.72 10.40 16.90
C ALA A 214 6.10 10.69 17.47
N ARG A 215 6.15 11.23 18.70
CA ARG A 215 7.38 11.30 19.50
C ARG A 215 7.99 9.90 19.62
N TYR A 216 9.32 9.83 19.60
CA TYR A 216 10.05 8.55 19.64
C TYR A 216 9.61 7.62 20.78
N ALA A 217 9.35 8.16 21.98
CA ALA A 217 8.87 7.36 23.12
C ALA A 217 7.51 6.69 22.84
N ASN A 218 6.56 7.43 22.28
CA ASN A 218 5.23 6.90 21.92
C ASN A 218 5.34 5.89 20.77
N PHE A 219 6.20 6.16 19.80
CA PHE A 219 6.51 5.21 18.74
C PHE A 219 7.06 3.90 19.31
N ALA A 220 8.05 3.98 20.21
CA ALA A 220 8.66 2.82 20.85
C ALA A 220 7.65 1.97 21.62
N VAL A 221 6.76 2.61 22.40
CA VAL A 221 5.65 1.93 23.08
C VAL A 221 4.71 1.26 22.07
N GLY A 222 4.37 1.95 20.98
CA GLY A 222 3.55 1.41 19.90
C GLY A 222 4.17 0.15 19.27
N VAL A 223 5.47 0.18 18.94
CA VAL A 223 6.19 -0.99 18.41
C VAL A 223 6.15 -2.15 19.40
N ARG A 224 6.44 -1.91 20.69
CA ARG A 224 6.41 -2.96 21.71
C ARG A 224 5.03 -3.61 21.83
N ARG A 225 3.95 -2.82 21.79
CA ARG A 225 2.58 -3.34 21.79
C ARG A 225 2.30 -4.23 20.58
N ILE A 226 2.80 -3.85 19.41
CA ILE A 226 2.66 -4.65 18.18
C ILE A 226 3.45 -5.96 18.28
N VAL A 227 4.67 -5.92 18.84
CA VAL A 227 5.47 -7.13 19.07
C VAL A 227 4.76 -8.10 20.01
N VAL A 228 4.13 -7.62 21.08
CA VAL A 228 3.35 -8.46 22.01
C VAL A 228 2.09 -9.02 21.35
N ALA A 229 1.37 -8.21 20.57
CA ALA A 229 0.16 -8.64 19.87
C ALA A 229 0.44 -9.62 18.72
N GLY A 230 1.65 -9.57 18.17
CA GLY A 230 2.02 -10.32 16.96
C GLY A 230 1.59 -9.61 15.68
N LEU A 231 2.27 -9.98 14.60
CA LEU A 231 1.86 -9.64 13.24
C LEU A 231 1.38 -10.94 12.56
N PRO A 232 0.42 -10.86 11.61
CA PRO A 232 0.06 -12.00 10.79
C PRO A 232 1.31 -12.57 10.09
N GLY A 233 1.37 -13.88 9.87
CA GLY A 233 2.58 -14.57 9.42
C GLY A 233 2.28 -15.81 8.61
#